data_AF-A0A3N5Z120-F1
#
_entry.id   AF-A0A3N5Z120-F1
#
_cell.length_a   1.000
_cell.length_b   1.000
_cell.length_c   1.000
_cell.angle_alpha   90.00
_cell.angle_beta   90.00
_cell.angle_gamma   90.00
#
_symmetry.space_group_name_H-M   'P 1'
#
loop_
_entity.id
_entity.type
_entity.pdbx_description
1 polymer ?
#
loop_
_entity_poly.entity_id
_entity_poly.type
_entity_poly.pdbx_seq_one_letter_code
_entity_poly.pdbx_strand_id
1 'polypeptide(L)' 'MPTVLGPGLTRLAGGPQTWELEGRGALGPLLARLSAFDVADLQVREVRLEDIVLPYYKGDS' A
#
# COMPACT_ATOMS: atom_id res chain seq x y z
N MET A 1 12.45 -4.88 7.34
CA MET A 1 11.74 -4.24 8.46
C MET A 1 10.88 -3.11 7.91
N PRO A 2 9.64 -2.95 8.38
CA PRO A 2 8.74 -1.92 7.87
C PRO A 2 9.33 -0.51 8.07
N THR A 3 9.22 0.36 7.07
CA THR A 3 9.74 1.74 7.14
C THR A 3 8.63 2.73 6.79
N VAL A 4 8.34 3.67 7.68
CA VAL A 4 7.36 4.74 7.42
C VAL A 4 7.96 5.72 6.42
N LEU A 5 7.28 5.92 5.29
CA LEU A 5 7.71 6.84 4.22
C LEU A 5 6.99 8.18 4.28
N GLY A 6 5.86 8.24 4.97
CA GLY A 6 5.04 9.44 5.14
C GLY A 6 3.68 9.10 5.75
N PRO A 7 2.77 10.09 5.84
CA PRO A 7 1.42 9.88 6.37
C PRO A 7 0.68 8.79 5.59
N GLY A 8 0.27 7.73 6.28
CA GLY A 8 -0.47 6.63 5.67
C GLY A 8 0.33 5.72 4.74
N LEU A 9 1.66 5.87 4.64
CA LEU A 9 2.50 5.06 3.75
C LEU A 9 3.61 4.35 4.51
N THR A 10 3.62 3.02 4.42
CA THR A 10 4.62 2.16 5.04
C THR A 10 5.21 1.23 3.99
N ARG A 11 6.54 1.20 3.85
CA ARG A 11 7.22 0.16 3.07
C ARG A 11 7.24 -1.12 3.88
N LEU A 12 6.63 -2.18 3.37
CA LEU A 12 6.60 -3.50 3.99
C LEU A 12 7.89 -4.28 3.69
N ALA A 13 8.28 -4.29 2.42
CA ALA A 13 9.43 -5.00 1.89
C ALA A 13 10.02 -4.28 0.67
N GLY A 14 11.17 -4.74 0.20
CA GLY A 14 11.76 -4.25 -1.05
C GLY A 14 13.28 -4.17 -1.07
N GLY A 15 13.82 -4.10 -2.29
CA GLY A 15 15.22 -3.87 -2.61
C GLY A 15 15.45 -2.53 -3.32
N PRO A 16 16.61 -2.31 -3.94
CA PRO A 16 16.93 -1.05 -4.62
C PRO A 16 15.98 -0.69 -5.77
N GLN A 17 15.41 -1.68 -6.45
CA GLN A 17 14.63 -1.51 -7.67
C GLN A 17 13.13 -1.85 -7.53
N THR A 18 12.73 -2.48 -6.44
CA THR A 18 11.33 -2.94 -6.24
C THR A 18 10.93 -2.75 -4.80
N TRP A 19 9.84 -2.02 -4.55
CA TRP A 19 9.29 -1.78 -3.22
C TRP A 19 7.87 -2.30 -3.11
N GLU A 20 7.54 -2.83 -1.95
CA GLU A 20 6.18 -3.19 -1.55
C GLU A 20 5.71 -2.21 -0.47
N LEU A 21 4.58 -1.56 -0.73
CA LEU A 21 4.06 -0.47 0.09
C LEU A 21 2.64 -0.78 0.58
N GLU A 22 2.39 -0.55 1.86
CA GLU A 22 1.04 -0.41 2.41
C GLU A 22 0.65 1.06 2.41
N GLY A 23 -0.51 1.38 1.82
CA GLY A 23 -1.06 2.72 1.75
C GLY A 23 -2.44 2.82 2.40
N ARG A 24 -2.67 3.86 3.19
CA ARG A 24 -3.98 4.25 3.71
C ARG A 24 -4.29 5.68 3.29
N GLY A 25 -5.48 5.89 2.74
CA GLY A 25 -5.93 7.19 2.24
C GLY A 25 -5.54 7.43 0.77
N ALA A 26 -5.37 8.70 0.39
CA ALA A 26 -5.13 9.08 -1.00
C ALA A 26 -3.73 8.69 -1.49
N LEU A 27 -3.63 8.16 -2.71
CA LEU A 27 -2.35 7.78 -3.34
C LEU A 27 -1.56 8.98 -3.92
N GLY A 28 -2.19 10.15 -4.09
CA GLY A 28 -1.55 11.34 -4.69
C GLY A 28 -0.17 11.69 -4.12
N PRO A 29 0.01 11.75 -2.78
CA PRO A 29 1.32 11.99 -2.17
C PRO A 29 2.38 10.93 -2.51
N LEU A 30 1.99 9.66 -2.67
CA LEU A 30 2.90 8.60 -3.11
C LEU A 30 3.33 8.85 -4.56
N LEU A 31 2.38 9.10 -5.45
CA LEU A 31 2.65 9.34 -6.86
C LEU A 31 3.56 10.57 -7.07
N ALA A 32 3.32 11.65 -6.32
CA ALA A 32 4.16 12.85 -6.34
C ALA A 32 5.60 12.59 -5.85
N ARG A 33 5.80 11.57 -5.01
CA ARG A 33 7.14 11.17 -4.56
C ARG A 33 7.82 10.24 -5.56
N LEU A 34 7.05 9.33 -6.16
CA LEU A 34 7.54 8.41 -7.19
C LEU A 34 7.93 9.14 -8.47
N SER A 35 7.37 10.32 -8.76
CA SER A 35 7.71 11.10 -9.96
C SER A 35 9.16 11.59 -10.02
N ALA A 36 9.90 11.52 -8.90
CA ALA A 36 11.34 11.81 -8.87
C ALA A 36 12.22 10.62 -9.28
N PHE A 37 11.62 9.44 -9.51
CA PHE A 37 12.32 8.21 -9.86
C PHE A 37 11.89 7.74 -11.25
N ASP A 38 12.78 7.01 -11.93
CA ASP A 38 12.47 6.36 -13.20
C ASP A 38 11.69 5.06 -12.95
N VAL A 39 10.44 5.20 -12.54
CA VAL A 39 9.55 4.07 -12.22
C VAL A 39 9.01 3.48 -13.52
N ALA A 40 9.49 2.29 -13.87
CA ALA A 40 9.06 1.60 -15.09
C ALA A 40 7.62 1.08 -15.02
N ASP A 41 7.13 0.71 -13.83
CA ASP A 41 5.80 0.15 -13.63
C ASP A 41 5.28 0.40 -12.20
N LEU A 42 3.95 0.48 -12.06
CA LEU A 42 3.25 0.63 -10.79
C LEU A 42 2.00 -0.25 -10.76
N GLN A 43 2.04 -1.30 -9.95
CA GLN A 43 0.87 -2.12 -9.66
C GLN A 43 0.20 -1.66 -8.36
N VAL A 44 -1.05 -1.22 -8.45
CA VAL A 44 -1.90 -0.91 -7.28
C VAL A 44 -2.84 -2.08 -7.03
N ARG A 45 -2.86 -2.59 -5.79
CA ARG A 45 -3.80 -3.62 -5.34
C ARG A 45 -4.68 -3.05 -4.24
N GLU A 46 -5.96 -2.90 -4.54
CA GLU A 46 -6.95 -2.54 -3.53
C GLU A 46 -7.44 -3.80 -2.83
N VAL A 47 -7.54 -3.74 -1.50
CA VAL A 47 -8.19 -4.80 -0.74
C VAL A 47 -9.66 -4.80 -1.11
N ARG A 48 -10.20 -5.96 -1.46
CA ARG A 48 -11.61 -6.05 -1.78
C ARG A 48 -12.41 -5.84 -0.50
N LEU A 49 -13.53 -5.12 -0.62
CA LEU A 49 -14.39 -4.86 0.53
C LEU A 49 -14.79 -6.18 1.22
N GLU A 50 -15.12 -7.21 0.45
CA GLU A 50 -15.47 -8.56 0.94
C GLU A 50 -14.44 -9.14 1.92
N ASP A 51 -13.15 -8.99 1.62
CA ASP A 51 -12.06 -9.47 2.47
C ASP A 51 -11.97 -8.71 3.81
N ILE A 52 -12.50 -7.48 3.85
CA ILE A 52 -12.57 -6.64 5.05
C ILE A 52 -13.80 -6.99 5.88
N VAL A 53 -14.98 -7.14 5.26
CA VAL A 53 -16.25 -7.34 5.99
C VAL A 53 -16.48 -8.79 6.44
N LEU A 54 -16.10 -9.80 5.64
CA LEU A 54 -16.38 -11.21 5.95
C LEU A 54 -15.86 -11.67 7.33
N PRO A 55 -14.66 -11.26 7.80
CA PRO A 55 -14.20 -11.59 9.15
C PRO A 55 -15.12 -11.10 10.27
N TYR A 56 -15.79 -9.95 10.10
CA TYR A 56 -16.71 -9.41 11.11
C TYR A 56 -18.04 -10.17 11.16
N TYR A 57 -18.51 -10.71 10.03
CA TYR A 57 -19.73 -11.52 10.00
C TYR A 57 -19.52 -12.97 10.47
N LYS A 58 -18.29 -13.48 10.43
CA LYS A 58 -17.95 -14.82 10.94
C LYS A 58 -17.82 -14.90 12.46
N GLY A 59 -18.06 -13.79 13.18
CA GLY A 59 -17.95 -13.68 14.63
C GLY A 59 -19.26 -13.82 15.42
N ASP A 60 -20.41 -13.98 14.78
CA ASP A 60 -21.72 -14.12 15.43
C ASP A 60 -22.35 -15.50 15.17
N SER A 61 -21.72 -16.57 15.66
CA SER A 61 -22.33 -17.91 15.73
C SER A 61 -22.03 -18.59 17.06
#